data_AF-A0A382ZD34-F1
#
_entry.id   AF-A0A382ZD34-F1
#
_cell.length_a   1.000
_cell.length_b   1.000
_cell.length_c   1.000
_cell.angle_alpha   90.00
_cell.angle_beta   90.00
_cell.angle_gamma   90.00
#
_symmetry.space_group_name_H-M   'P 1'
#
loop_
_entity.id
_entity.type
_entity.pdbx_description
1 polymer ?
#
loop_
_entity_poly.entity_id
_entity_poly.type
_entity_poly.pdbx_seq_one_letter_code
_entity_poly.pdbx_strand_id
1 'polypeptide(L)'
;VETARKMNVVRGMVIAIRWGSVSLVGCCGCVARRCREVTGQNLVLGWWSFIGLIATPLTLLQNVYNLSSRPNSKVLKEVLSEVGYRVEDVELGNDGLSGEQRRLLRGAAAALKSIAQVEGTTSAEWELAREALVALADGSLTPSSADQLLREVKTEELARGQFDQEQRHVLLRIAIDVATADGTISESEESALCDLGVRLGFDRSVVRSLIENLRHGGVGDQAGELSAARQVLGVSEDAGIGEIRSAYKRLMLKHHPD
;
A
#
# COMPACT_ATOMS: atom_id res chain seq x y z
N VAL A 1 1.05 0.30 14.69
CA VAL A 1 1.86 -0.61 15.55
C VAL A 1 2.99 0.23 16.15
N GLU A 2 3.31 0.10 17.45
CA GLU A 2 4.26 1.01 18.11
C GLU A 2 5.60 0.35 18.47
N THR A 3 5.60 -0.95 18.77
CA THR A 3 6.79 -1.64 19.26
C THR A 3 6.74 -3.13 18.96
N ALA A 4 7.91 -3.75 18.90
CA ALA A 4 8.06 -5.20 18.90
C ALA A 4 9.10 -5.65 19.92
N ARG A 5 8.93 -6.88 20.43
CA ARG A 5 9.84 -7.53 21.38
C ARG A 5 10.03 -9.00 21.00
N LYS A 6 11.28 -9.45 20.99
CA LYS A 6 11.63 -10.87 20.92
C LYS A 6 11.76 -11.41 22.35
N MET A 7 10.98 -12.42 22.67
CA MET A 7 10.97 -13.08 23.99
C MET A 7 11.46 -14.52 23.82
N ASN A 8 12.32 -14.97 24.73
CA ASN A 8 12.70 -16.37 24.78
C ASN A 8 11.63 -17.15 25.52
N VAL A 9 11.29 -18.33 25.02
CA VAL A 9 10.32 -19.25 25.63
C VAL A 9 11.05 -20.54 25.98
N VAL A 10 10.96 -20.91 27.25
CA VAL A 10 11.52 -22.17 27.77
C VAL A 10 10.41 -22.90 28.49
N ARG A 11 10.15 -24.15 28.06
CA ARG A 11 9.22 -25.06 28.73
C ARG A 11 9.95 -26.36 29.03
N GLY A 12 10.20 -26.61 30.30
CA GLY A 12 10.73 -27.87 30.80
C GLY A 12 9.61 -28.88 30.97
N MET A 13 9.82 -30.08 30.45
CA MET A 13 9.12 -31.31 30.80
C MET A 13 10.17 -32.24 31.39
N VAL A 14 9.78 -33.12 32.32
CA VAL A 14 10.69 -33.97 33.12
C VAL A 14 11.80 -34.64 32.30
N ILE A 15 11.52 -34.99 31.05
CA ILE A 15 12.44 -35.69 30.13
C ILE A 15 12.83 -34.82 28.90
N ALA A 16 12.14 -33.70 28.63
CA ALA A 16 12.32 -32.94 27.40
C ALA A 16 12.22 -31.43 27.64
N ILE A 17 13.04 -30.64 26.93
CA ILE A 17 12.98 -29.17 26.98
C ILE A 17 12.57 -28.63 25.61
N ARG A 18 11.65 -27.66 25.61
CA ARG A 18 11.35 -26.86 24.42
C ARG A 18 11.88 -25.45 24.63
N TRP A 19 12.87 -25.08 23.83
CA TRP A 19 13.42 -23.72 23.75
C TRP A 19 13.03 -23.13 22.39
N GLY A 20 12.43 -21.95 22.39
CA GLY A 20 12.25 -21.14 21.18
C GLY A 20 12.21 -19.65 21.49
N SER A 21 11.90 -18.86 20.48
CA SER A 21 11.65 -17.43 20.59
C SER A 21 10.28 -17.08 20.02
N VAL A 22 9.63 -16.07 20.59
CA VAL A 22 8.36 -15.53 20.10
C VAL A 22 8.53 -14.03 19.92
N SER A 23 8.16 -13.54 18.74
CA SER A 23 8.09 -12.11 18.44
C SER A 23 6.69 -11.59 18.77
N LEU A 24 6.62 -10.57 19.61
CA LEU A 24 5.39 -9.89 20.01
C LEU A 24 5.38 -8.50 19.38
N VAL A 25 4.28 -8.14 18.70
CA VAL A 25 4.14 -6.88 17.95
C VAL A 25 2.83 -6.21 18.37
N GLY A 26 2.85 -4.89 18.64
CA GLY A 26 1.64 -4.16 19.02
C GLY A 26 1.87 -2.81 19.70
N CYS A 27 0.90 -2.39 20.51
CA CYS A 27 1.00 -1.19 21.36
C CYS A 27 1.96 -1.42 22.54
N CYS A 28 2.60 -0.37 23.07
CA CYS A 28 3.58 -0.54 24.16
C CYS A 28 2.99 -1.24 25.40
N GLY A 29 1.77 -0.89 25.79
CA GLY A 29 1.07 -1.52 26.93
C GLY A 29 0.67 -2.98 26.66
N CYS A 30 0.18 -3.26 25.45
CA CYS A 30 -0.25 -4.58 24.99
C CYS A 30 0.93 -5.56 24.99
N VAL A 31 2.05 -5.14 24.38
CA VAL A 31 3.27 -5.94 24.29
C VAL A 31 3.88 -6.16 25.67
N ALA A 32 3.94 -5.12 26.53
CA ALA A 32 4.46 -5.27 27.89
C ALA A 32 3.61 -6.23 28.76
N ARG A 33 2.28 -6.23 28.58
CA ARG A 33 1.40 -7.22 29.23
C ARG A 33 1.70 -8.64 28.75
N ARG A 34 1.80 -8.84 27.44
CA ARG A 34 2.07 -10.16 26.87
C ARG A 34 3.48 -10.66 27.20
N CYS A 35 4.47 -9.78 27.26
CA CYS A 35 5.82 -10.11 27.74
C CYS A 35 5.78 -10.61 29.19
N ARG A 36 5.03 -9.95 30.08
CA ARG A 36 4.84 -10.40 31.47
C ARG A 36 4.21 -11.79 31.55
N GLU A 37 3.21 -12.06 30.72
CA GLU A 37 2.57 -13.38 30.64
C GLU A 37 3.57 -14.46 30.21
N VAL A 38 4.37 -14.22 29.18
CA VAL A 38 5.41 -15.16 28.71
C VAL A 38 6.49 -15.38 29.76
N THR A 39 6.99 -14.32 30.40
CA THR A 39 7.96 -14.41 31.51
C THR A 39 7.39 -15.20 32.68
N GLY A 40 6.13 -14.96 33.05
CA GLY A 40 5.43 -15.72 34.10
C GLY A 40 5.29 -17.20 33.76
N GLN A 41 4.95 -17.52 32.50
CA GLN A 41 4.91 -18.91 32.04
C GLN A 41 6.28 -19.59 32.12
N ASN A 42 7.36 -18.92 31.71
CA ASN A 42 8.72 -19.45 31.83
C ASN A 42 9.12 -19.66 33.29
N LEU A 43 8.72 -18.77 34.20
CA LEU A 43 8.98 -18.90 35.64
C LEU A 43 8.28 -20.12 36.25
N VAL A 44 7.11 -20.52 35.74
CA VAL A 44 6.39 -21.69 36.27
C VAL A 44 6.83 -22.98 35.57
N LEU A 45 7.04 -22.93 34.25
CA LEU A 45 7.22 -24.12 33.41
C LEU A 45 8.69 -24.42 33.07
N GLY A 46 9.62 -23.49 33.30
CA GLY A 46 11.02 -23.65 32.88
C GLY A 46 11.84 -24.63 33.73
N TRP A 47 11.50 -24.78 35.01
CA TRP A 47 12.35 -25.49 36.00
C TRP A 47 12.24 -27.01 35.98
N TRP A 48 11.25 -27.57 35.30
CA TRP A 48 10.92 -29.01 35.35
C TRP A 48 11.85 -29.88 34.50
N SER A 49 13.09 -29.44 34.25
CA SER A 49 14.13 -30.22 33.56
C SER A 49 15.52 -29.82 34.06
N PHE A 50 16.49 -30.74 33.99
CA PHE A 50 17.88 -30.48 34.42
C PHE A 50 18.52 -29.31 33.68
N ILE A 51 18.33 -29.25 32.35
CA ILE A 51 18.79 -28.13 31.51
C ILE A 51 18.01 -26.84 31.84
N GLY A 52 16.73 -26.98 32.18
CA GLY A 52 15.86 -25.88 32.59
C GLY A 52 16.32 -25.15 33.85
N LEU A 53 16.96 -25.82 34.81
CA LEU A 53 17.52 -25.18 36.01
C LEU A 53 18.59 -24.12 35.67
N ILE A 54 19.32 -24.30 34.57
CA ILE A 54 20.37 -23.37 34.11
C ILE A 54 19.81 -22.39 33.08
N ALA A 55 19.00 -22.87 32.12
CA ALA A 55 18.49 -22.04 31.04
C ALA A 55 17.40 -21.05 31.50
N THR A 56 16.53 -21.46 32.44
CA THR A 56 15.42 -20.63 32.93
C THR A 56 15.88 -19.31 33.54
N PRO A 57 16.85 -19.25 34.47
CA PRO A 57 17.29 -17.97 35.03
C PRO A 57 17.90 -17.03 33.99
N LEU A 58 18.64 -17.55 33.00
CA LEU A 58 19.18 -16.75 31.89
C LEU A 58 18.06 -16.19 31.00
N THR A 59 17.07 -17.00 30.66
CA THR A 59 15.92 -16.56 29.85
C THR A 59 15.02 -15.58 30.59
N LEU A 60 14.82 -15.76 31.90
CA LEU A 60 14.08 -14.81 32.73
C LEU A 60 14.80 -13.47 32.79
N LEU A 61 16.13 -13.47 33.00
CA LEU A 61 16.92 -12.24 33.03
C LEU A 61 16.80 -11.47 31.70
N GLN A 62 16.96 -12.17 30.57
CA GLN A 62 16.80 -11.57 29.23
C GLN A 62 15.39 -11.02 29.02
N ASN A 63 14.36 -11.79 29.41
CA ASN A 63 12.97 -11.40 29.25
C ASN A 63 12.59 -10.20 30.15
N VAL A 64 13.16 -10.11 31.36
CA VAL A 64 12.98 -8.97 32.28
C VAL A 64 13.68 -7.73 31.73
N TYR A 65 14.89 -7.85 31.17
CA TYR A 65 15.55 -6.74 30.49
C TYR A 65 14.72 -6.21 29.30
N ASN A 66 14.08 -7.13 28.56
CA ASN A 66 13.18 -6.78 27.45
C ASN A 66 11.79 -6.27 27.89
N LEU A 67 11.49 -6.29 29.20
CA LEU A 67 10.25 -5.84 29.82
C LEU A 67 10.23 -4.29 29.96
N SER A 68 10.49 -3.60 28.85
CA SER A 68 10.47 -2.14 28.83
C SER A 68 9.21 -1.62 28.16
N SER A 69 8.53 -0.68 28.81
CA SER A 69 7.40 0.07 28.25
C SER A 69 7.83 1.11 27.20
N ARG A 70 9.14 1.27 26.95
CA ARG A 70 9.64 2.18 25.91
C ARG A 70 9.42 1.57 24.51
N PRO A 71 9.12 2.38 23.49
CA PRO A 71 9.04 1.90 22.11
C PRO A 71 10.42 1.45 21.64
N ASN A 72 10.48 0.33 20.91
CA ASN A 72 11.70 -0.15 20.28
C ASN A 72 11.48 -0.36 18.79
N SER A 73 11.68 0.73 18.04
CA SER A 73 11.54 0.76 16.58
C SER A 73 12.58 -0.09 15.86
N LYS A 74 13.76 -0.34 16.45
CA LYS A 74 14.79 -1.19 15.84
C LYS A 74 14.33 -2.65 15.75
N VAL A 75 13.86 -3.22 16.86
CA VAL A 75 13.35 -4.59 16.88
C VAL A 75 12.06 -4.72 16.07
N LEU A 76 11.23 -3.67 16.04
CA LEU A 76 10.06 -3.62 15.16
C LEU A 76 10.46 -3.72 13.68
N LYS A 77 11.50 -2.98 13.25
CA LYS A 77 12.06 -3.09 11.89
C LYS A 77 12.54 -4.47 11.55
N GLU A 78 13.31 -5.08 12.45
CA GLU A 78 13.84 -6.42 12.25
C GLU A 78 12.71 -7.45 12.13
N VAL A 79 11.76 -7.46 13.07
CA VAL A 79 10.65 -8.43 13.09
C VAL A 79 9.73 -8.27 11.88
N LEU A 80 9.43 -7.04 11.46
CA LEU A 80 8.60 -6.82 10.26
C LEU A 80 9.34 -7.23 8.99
N SER A 81 10.65 -6.94 8.89
CA SER A 81 11.47 -7.35 7.76
C SER A 81 11.61 -8.88 7.62
N GLU A 82 11.64 -9.61 8.73
CA GLU A 82 11.64 -11.09 8.75
C GLU A 82 10.37 -11.69 8.12
N VAL A 83 9.25 -10.97 8.18
CA VAL A 83 7.96 -11.38 7.62
C VAL A 83 7.73 -10.76 6.23
N GLY A 84 8.72 -10.01 5.70
CA GLY A 84 8.63 -9.39 4.37
C GLY A 84 7.95 -8.02 4.33
N TYR A 85 7.60 -7.45 5.47
CA TYR A 85 6.97 -6.12 5.55
C TYR A 85 7.98 -5.01 5.82
N ARG A 86 7.81 -3.86 5.16
CA ARG A 86 8.56 -2.64 5.49
C ARG A 86 7.81 -1.88 6.59
N VAL A 87 8.55 -1.31 7.54
CA VAL A 87 7.94 -0.63 8.70
C VAL A 87 7.17 0.59 8.31
N GLU A 88 7.65 1.26 7.26
CA GLU A 88 7.01 2.43 6.69
C GLU A 88 5.57 2.12 6.22
N ASP A 89 5.26 0.86 5.87
CA ASP A 89 3.94 0.44 5.40
C ASP A 89 2.93 0.23 6.53
N VAL A 90 3.43 -0.03 7.74
CA VAL A 90 2.65 -0.40 8.94
C VAL A 90 2.52 0.78 9.92
N GLU A 91 3.37 1.80 9.79
CA GLU A 91 3.27 3.06 10.53
C GLU A 91 2.24 3.98 9.87
N LEU A 92 1.14 4.25 10.59
CA LEU A 92 0.22 5.32 10.23
C LEU A 92 0.90 6.65 10.59
N GLY A 93 0.98 7.55 9.60
CA GLY A 93 1.46 8.91 9.89
C GLY A 93 0.46 9.69 10.73
N ASN A 94 0.85 10.91 11.14
CA ASN A 94 -0.06 11.83 11.83
C ASN A 94 -1.27 12.25 10.97
N ASP A 95 -1.20 11.99 9.66
CA ASP A 95 -2.22 12.14 8.63
C ASP A 95 -3.20 10.94 8.55
N GLY A 96 -2.97 9.87 9.32
CA GLY A 96 -3.80 8.65 9.29
C GLY A 96 -3.53 7.75 8.08
N LEU A 97 -2.54 8.07 7.25
CA LEU A 97 -2.20 7.32 6.03
C LEU A 97 -1.12 6.27 6.30
N SER A 98 -1.27 5.08 5.72
CA SER A 98 -0.20 4.08 5.66
C SER A 98 0.91 4.52 4.70
N GLY A 99 2.13 3.97 4.85
CA GLY A 99 3.22 4.29 3.92
C GLY A 99 2.94 3.87 2.48
N GLU A 100 2.16 2.81 2.29
CA GLU A 100 1.71 2.38 0.97
C GLU A 100 0.75 3.39 0.34
N GLN A 101 -0.26 3.84 1.09
CA GLN A 101 -1.18 4.89 0.64
C GLN A 101 -0.41 6.18 0.33
N ARG A 102 0.56 6.55 1.16
CA ARG A 102 1.39 7.73 0.93
C ARG A 102 2.24 7.60 -0.35
N ARG A 103 2.77 6.42 -0.64
CA ARG A 103 3.49 6.15 -1.90
C ARG A 103 2.54 6.25 -3.10
N LEU A 104 1.36 5.65 -3.02
CA LEU A 104 0.36 5.73 -4.10
C LEU A 104 -0.05 7.18 -4.35
N LEU A 105 -0.37 7.94 -3.30
CA LEU A 105 -0.76 9.36 -3.41
C LEU A 105 0.37 10.23 -3.95
N ARG A 106 1.62 9.98 -3.55
CA ARG A 106 2.78 10.67 -4.15
C ARG A 106 2.98 10.30 -5.61
N GLY A 107 2.78 9.02 -5.96
CA GLY A 107 2.78 8.56 -7.34
C GLY A 107 1.69 9.25 -8.17
N ALA A 108 0.47 9.30 -7.66
CA ALA A 108 -0.66 9.96 -8.31
C ALA A 108 -0.38 11.46 -8.49
N ALA A 109 0.11 12.13 -7.44
CA ALA A 109 0.50 13.53 -7.51
C ALA A 109 1.60 13.76 -8.57
N ALA A 110 2.62 12.91 -8.63
CA ALA A 110 3.67 13.01 -9.65
C ALA A 110 3.14 12.78 -11.07
N ALA A 111 2.20 11.85 -11.24
CA ALA A 111 1.62 11.51 -12.54
C ALA A 111 0.75 12.67 -13.04
N LEU A 112 -0.13 13.16 -12.17
CA LEU A 112 -1.00 14.30 -12.43
C LEU A 112 -0.20 15.58 -12.69
N LYS A 113 0.84 15.84 -11.89
CA LYS A 113 1.75 16.98 -12.11
C LYS A 113 2.42 16.93 -13.48
N SER A 114 2.81 15.73 -13.95
CA SER A 114 3.51 15.61 -15.24
C SER A 114 2.68 16.08 -16.43
N ILE A 115 1.34 16.06 -16.29
CA ILE A 115 0.39 16.54 -17.29
C ILE A 115 0.06 18.00 -16.99
N ALA A 116 -0.49 18.29 -15.81
CA ALA A 116 -0.97 19.62 -15.47
C ALA A 116 0.11 20.72 -15.49
N GLN A 117 1.39 20.37 -15.34
CA GLN A 117 2.48 21.34 -15.42
C GLN A 117 2.76 21.81 -16.86
N VAL A 118 2.28 21.09 -17.88
CA VAL A 118 2.49 21.43 -19.31
C VAL A 118 1.87 22.79 -19.63
N GLU A 119 0.62 23.02 -19.21
CA GLU A 119 -0.07 24.30 -19.39
C GLU A 119 0.15 25.30 -18.24
N GLY A 120 0.76 24.84 -17.15
CA GLY A 120 1.16 25.66 -16.01
C GLY A 120 0.24 25.53 -14.78
N THR A 121 0.67 26.06 -13.64
CA THR A 121 0.02 25.83 -12.33
C THR A 121 -1.31 26.58 -12.14
N THR A 122 -1.82 27.24 -13.17
CA THR A 122 -3.11 27.96 -13.17
C THR A 122 -4.04 27.45 -14.25
N SER A 123 -3.72 26.33 -14.91
CA SER A 123 -4.57 25.70 -15.92
C SER A 123 -5.77 25.01 -15.27
N ALA A 124 -6.81 24.76 -16.08
CA ALA A 124 -7.95 23.94 -15.66
C ALA A 124 -7.51 22.52 -15.28
N GLU A 125 -6.48 22.00 -15.95
CA GLU A 125 -5.88 20.70 -15.66
C GLU A 125 -5.25 20.64 -14.26
N TRP A 126 -4.65 21.72 -13.77
CA TRP A 126 -4.09 21.77 -12.43
C TRP A 126 -5.16 21.68 -11.35
N GLU A 127 -6.29 22.36 -11.56
CA GLU A 127 -7.45 22.27 -10.68
C GLU A 127 -8.06 20.86 -10.69
N LEU A 128 -8.21 20.26 -11.87
CA LEU A 128 -8.69 18.88 -12.04
C LEU A 128 -7.74 17.84 -11.42
N ALA A 129 -6.42 18.03 -11.57
CA ALA A 129 -5.40 17.22 -10.92
C ALA A 129 -5.53 17.29 -9.39
N ARG A 130 -5.73 18.48 -8.83
CA ARG A 130 -5.95 18.66 -7.40
C ARG A 130 -7.22 17.95 -6.95
N GLU A 131 -8.32 18.09 -7.68
CA GLU A 131 -9.59 17.43 -7.37
C GLU A 131 -9.50 15.90 -7.46
N ALA A 132 -8.87 15.37 -8.51
CA ALA A 132 -8.62 13.94 -8.69
C ALA A 132 -7.79 13.38 -7.54
N LEU A 133 -6.77 14.12 -7.08
CA LEU A 133 -5.93 13.71 -5.96
C LEU A 133 -6.68 13.71 -4.62
N VAL A 134 -7.54 14.70 -4.39
CA VAL A 134 -8.43 14.74 -3.20
C VAL A 134 -9.44 13.59 -3.23
N ALA A 135 -10.03 13.31 -4.39
CA ALA A 135 -10.97 12.20 -4.58
C ALA A 135 -10.29 10.85 -4.33
N LEU A 136 -9.06 10.67 -4.83
CA LEU A 136 -8.26 9.46 -4.60
C LEU A 136 -7.89 9.25 -3.12
N ALA A 137 -7.72 10.33 -2.37
CA ALA A 137 -7.38 10.28 -0.95
C ALA A 137 -8.57 9.98 -0.02
N ASP A 138 -9.79 9.86 -0.56
CA ASP A 138 -11.02 9.51 0.16
C ASP A 138 -11.20 10.28 1.48
N GLY A 139 -11.00 11.60 1.42
CA GLY A 139 -11.14 12.50 2.58
C GLY A 139 -9.90 12.63 3.47
N SER A 140 -8.81 11.93 3.16
CA SER A 140 -7.54 12.01 3.92
C SER A 140 -6.70 13.24 3.57
N LEU A 141 -6.98 13.91 2.43
CA LEU A 141 -6.28 15.13 2.00
C LEU A 141 -7.27 16.29 1.87
N THR A 142 -6.87 17.46 2.39
CA THR A 142 -7.56 18.72 2.08
C THR A 142 -7.10 19.25 0.72
N PRO A 143 -7.91 20.08 0.02
CA PRO A 143 -7.50 20.67 -1.26
C PRO A 143 -6.18 21.46 -1.18
N SER A 144 -5.94 22.17 -0.07
CA SER A 144 -4.68 22.89 0.14
C SER A 144 -3.48 21.95 0.30
N SER A 145 -3.65 20.83 1.00
CA SER A 145 -2.60 19.82 1.17
C SER A 145 -2.31 19.09 -0.15
N ALA A 146 -3.35 18.84 -0.96
CA ALA A 146 -3.21 18.27 -2.29
C ALA A 146 -2.43 19.21 -3.24
N ASP A 147 -2.73 20.52 -3.23
CA ASP A 147 -1.99 21.52 -4.01
C ASP A 147 -0.52 21.59 -3.57
N GLN A 148 -0.27 21.61 -2.26
CA GLN A 148 1.08 21.57 -1.72
C GLN A 148 1.83 20.30 -2.16
N LEU A 149 1.17 19.13 -2.11
CA LEU A 149 1.75 17.87 -2.56
C LEU A 149 2.11 17.91 -4.05
N LEU A 150 1.22 18.43 -4.91
CA LEU A 150 1.51 18.62 -6.34
C LEU A 150 2.70 19.55 -6.57
N ARG A 151 2.86 20.62 -5.79
CA ARG A 151 4.00 21.54 -5.91
C ARG A 151 5.31 20.89 -5.46
N GLU A 152 5.29 20.16 -4.34
CA GLU A 152 6.47 19.55 -3.73
C GLU A 152 7.00 18.34 -4.50
N VAL A 153 6.10 17.49 -5.00
CA VAL A 153 6.48 16.21 -5.62
C VAL A 153 7.28 16.45 -6.90
N LYS A 154 8.41 15.76 -7.04
CA LYS A 154 9.18 15.78 -8.27
C LYS A 154 8.62 14.74 -9.22
N THR A 155 8.39 15.11 -10.48
CA THR A 155 7.89 14.17 -11.49
C THR A 155 8.80 12.95 -11.57
N GLU A 156 10.13 13.12 -11.48
CA GLU A 156 11.20 12.10 -11.46
C GLU A 156 11.02 10.97 -10.43
N GLU A 157 10.26 11.19 -9.35
CA GLU A 157 10.06 10.20 -8.28
C GLU A 157 9.24 8.98 -8.73
N LEU A 158 8.49 9.10 -9.84
CA LEU A 158 7.83 7.96 -10.48
C LEU A 158 8.87 7.00 -11.09
N ALA A 159 9.15 5.93 -10.36
CA ALA A 159 9.95 4.81 -10.84
C ALA A 159 9.09 3.53 -10.84
N ARG A 160 9.15 2.78 -11.95
CA ARG A 160 8.44 1.49 -12.12
C ARG A 160 8.56 0.55 -10.92
N GLY A 161 9.74 0.47 -10.28
CA GLY A 161 9.99 -0.46 -9.17
C GLY A 161 9.32 -0.11 -7.83
N GLN A 162 8.62 1.04 -7.76
CA GLN A 162 7.91 1.47 -6.54
C GLN A 162 6.45 1.01 -6.49
N PHE A 163 5.91 0.56 -7.63
CA PHE A 163 4.50 0.27 -7.81
C PHE A 163 4.32 -1.12 -8.43
N ASP A 164 3.28 -1.84 -7.99
CA ASP A 164 2.89 -3.09 -8.64
C ASP A 164 2.27 -2.84 -10.03
N GLN A 165 1.83 -3.89 -10.73
CA GLN A 165 1.23 -3.72 -12.06
C GLN A 165 -0.09 -2.95 -12.00
N GLU A 166 -0.95 -3.23 -11.03
CA GLU A 166 -2.28 -2.64 -10.92
C GLU A 166 -2.20 -1.14 -10.58
N GLN A 167 -1.34 -0.79 -9.62
CA GLN A 167 -1.05 0.58 -9.25
C GLN A 167 -0.54 1.39 -10.44
N ARG A 168 0.34 0.82 -11.28
CA ARG A 168 0.82 1.51 -12.50
C ARG A 168 -0.31 1.76 -13.49
N HIS A 169 -1.25 0.82 -13.64
CA HIS A 169 -2.42 0.99 -14.49
C HIS A 169 -3.36 2.07 -13.94
N VAL A 170 -3.61 2.09 -12.63
CA VAL A 170 -4.44 3.12 -11.98
C VAL A 170 -3.83 4.51 -12.12
N LEU A 171 -2.52 4.64 -11.91
CA LEU A 171 -1.79 5.91 -12.07
C LEU A 171 -1.90 6.46 -13.49
N LEU A 172 -1.68 5.61 -14.50
CA LEU A 172 -1.83 6.00 -15.90
C LEU A 172 -3.27 6.38 -16.23
N ARG A 173 -4.25 5.61 -15.73
CA ARG A 173 -5.67 5.86 -15.97
C ARG A 173 -6.12 7.23 -15.45
N ILE A 174 -5.79 7.54 -14.20
CA ILE A 174 -6.14 8.82 -13.57
C ILE A 174 -5.50 9.99 -14.33
N ALA A 175 -4.27 9.81 -14.77
CA ALA A 175 -3.55 10.81 -15.55
C ALA A 175 -4.26 11.09 -16.90
N ILE A 176 -4.69 10.03 -17.60
CA ILE A 176 -5.47 10.15 -18.84
C ILE A 176 -6.83 10.81 -18.59
N ASP A 177 -7.55 10.40 -17.56
CA ASP A 177 -8.89 10.94 -17.26
C ASP A 177 -8.82 12.47 -17.04
N VAL A 178 -7.77 12.97 -16.36
CA VAL A 178 -7.54 14.42 -16.19
C VAL A 178 -7.19 15.12 -17.50
N ALA A 179 -6.32 14.53 -18.33
CA ALA A 179 -5.98 15.09 -19.64
C ALA A 179 -7.17 15.12 -20.62
N THR A 180 -8.14 14.21 -20.48
CA THR A 180 -9.32 14.15 -21.36
C THR A 180 -10.49 15.01 -20.87
N ALA A 181 -10.40 15.63 -19.69
CA ALA A 181 -11.53 16.25 -19.02
C ALA A 181 -12.08 17.49 -19.73
N ASP A 182 -11.23 18.22 -20.45
CA ASP A 182 -11.62 19.38 -21.25
C ASP A 182 -12.08 19.01 -22.68
N GLY A 183 -11.94 17.73 -23.05
CA GLY A 183 -12.32 17.18 -24.35
C GLY A 183 -11.28 17.37 -25.45
N THR A 184 -10.12 17.99 -25.19
CA THR A 184 -9.09 18.28 -26.20
C THR A 184 -7.68 18.08 -25.64
N ILE A 185 -6.98 17.04 -26.11
CA ILE A 185 -5.58 16.80 -25.74
C ILE A 185 -4.64 17.53 -26.70
N SER A 186 -3.73 18.36 -26.17
CA SER A 186 -2.68 19.03 -26.93
C SER A 186 -1.54 18.06 -27.32
N GLU A 187 -0.78 18.35 -28.40
CA GLU A 187 0.39 17.52 -28.77
C GLU A 187 1.43 17.44 -27.64
N SER A 188 1.55 18.50 -26.84
CA SER A 188 2.41 18.54 -25.67
C SER A 188 1.95 17.62 -24.54
N GLU A 189 0.65 17.57 -24.24
CA GLU A 189 0.08 16.62 -23.28
C GLU A 189 0.19 15.17 -23.76
N GLU A 190 -0.04 14.91 -25.05
CA GLU A 190 0.12 13.58 -25.63
C GLU A 190 1.57 13.08 -25.43
N SER A 191 2.55 13.96 -25.65
CA SER A 191 3.96 13.64 -25.39
C SER A 191 4.22 13.41 -23.90
N ALA A 192 3.66 14.24 -23.01
CA ALA A 192 3.81 14.10 -21.57
C ALA A 192 3.20 12.80 -21.03
N LEU A 193 2.02 12.41 -21.52
CA LEU A 193 1.36 11.14 -21.23
C LEU A 193 2.16 9.94 -21.72
N CYS A 194 2.72 10.03 -22.93
CA CYS A 194 3.61 8.99 -23.45
C CYS A 194 4.86 8.81 -22.59
N ASP A 195 5.48 9.90 -22.16
CA ASP A 195 6.67 9.87 -21.31
C ASP A 195 6.34 9.33 -19.92
N LEU A 196 5.20 9.73 -19.34
CA LEU A 196 4.69 9.15 -18.10
C LEU A 196 4.48 7.63 -18.23
N GLY A 197 3.86 7.18 -19.32
CA GLY A 197 3.63 5.77 -19.59
C GLY A 197 4.93 4.97 -19.66
N VAL A 198 5.95 5.48 -20.36
CA VAL A 198 7.29 4.85 -20.43
C VAL A 198 7.91 4.75 -19.04
N ARG A 199 7.78 5.78 -18.20
CA ARG A 199 8.33 5.79 -16.82
C ARG A 199 7.62 4.81 -15.90
N LEU A 200 6.32 4.61 -16.10
CA LEU A 200 5.53 3.55 -15.47
C LEU A 200 5.80 2.17 -16.10
N GLY A 201 6.59 2.08 -17.17
CA GLY A 201 7.00 0.84 -17.81
C GLY A 201 5.98 0.26 -18.79
N PHE A 202 5.11 1.11 -19.35
CA PHE A 202 4.26 0.79 -20.50
C PHE A 202 4.98 1.09 -21.80
N ASP A 203 4.56 0.42 -22.87
CA ASP A 203 5.06 0.72 -24.21
C ASP A 203 4.42 2.00 -24.76
N ARG A 204 5.23 2.84 -25.41
CA ARG A 204 4.80 4.13 -25.96
C ARG A 204 3.71 3.95 -27.02
N SER A 205 3.76 2.89 -27.83
CA SER A 205 2.73 2.65 -28.85
C SER A 205 1.38 2.32 -28.23
N VAL A 206 1.38 1.55 -27.13
CA VAL A 206 0.15 1.16 -26.41
C VAL A 206 -0.51 2.38 -25.78
N VAL A 207 0.27 3.27 -25.16
CA VAL A 207 -0.25 4.50 -24.56
C VAL A 207 -0.85 5.41 -25.63
N ARG A 208 -0.19 5.57 -26.78
CA ARG A 208 -0.70 6.36 -27.90
C ARG A 208 -2.02 5.81 -28.44
N SER A 209 -2.11 4.50 -28.67
CA SER A 209 -3.36 3.86 -29.13
C SER A 209 -4.50 4.02 -28.11
N LEU A 210 -4.21 3.96 -26.80
CA LEU A 210 -5.19 4.23 -25.75
C LEU A 210 -5.72 5.67 -25.82
N ILE A 211 -4.84 6.65 -25.99
CA ILE A 211 -5.21 8.06 -26.14
C ILE A 211 -6.05 8.27 -27.40
N GLU A 212 -5.65 7.69 -28.53
CA GLU A 212 -6.40 7.79 -29.79
C GLU A 212 -7.81 7.18 -29.67
N ASN A 213 -7.94 6.00 -29.04
CA ASN A 213 -9.25 5.37 -28.80
C ASN A 213 -10.17 6.24 -27.93
N LEU A 214 -9.62 6.93 -26.92
CA LEU A 214 -10.38 7.83 -26.06
C LEU A 214 -10.76 9.14 -26.77
N ARG A 215 -9.86 9.70 -27.61
CA ARG A 215 -10.13 10.89 -28.44
C ARG A 215 -11.26 10.69 -29.45
N HIS A 216 -11.37 9.48 -30.01
CA HIS A 216 -12.42 9.15 -30.98
C HIS A 216 -13.75 8.77 -30.31
N GLY A 217 -13.87 8.98 -29.00
CA GLY A 217 -15.14 8.91 -28.28
C GLY A 217 -15.81 7.55 -28.38
N GLY A 218 -15.09 6.43 -28.22
CA GLY A 218 -15.69 5.13 -27.99
C GLY A 218 -16.86 4.75 -28.92
N VAL A 219 -16.82 5.05 -30.23
CA VAL A 219 -17.81 4.54 -31.22
C VAL A 219 -17.18 3.49 -32.14
N GLY A 220 -16.15 2.80 -31.66
CA GLY A 220 -15.61 1.59 -32.26
C GLY A 220 -15.76 0.42 -31.29
N ASP A 221 -16.82 -0.37 -31.46
CA ASP A 221 -17.06 -1.66 -30.80
C ASP A 221 -17.39 -1.68 -29.28
N GLN A 222 -18.20 -0.73 -28.80
CA GLN A 222 -18.76 -0.80 -27.43
C GLN A 222 -19.60 -2.06 -27.17
N ALA A 223 -20.20 -2.66 -28.19
CA ALA A 223 -21.00 -3.88 -28.01
C ALA A 223 -20.10 -5.10 -27.75
N GLY A 224 -19.01 -5.26 -28.52
CA GLY A 224 -18.05 -6.34 -28.33
C GLY A 224 -17.23 -6.21 -27.05
N GLU A 225 -16.76 -5.01 -26.73
CA GLU A 225 -15.87 -4.77 -25.58
C GLU A 225 -16.63 -4.81 -24.23
N LEU A 226 -17.88 -4.33 -24.21
CA LEU A 226 -18.75 -4.43 -23.03
C LEU A 226 -19.23 -5.86 -22.80
N SER A 227 -19.52 -6.62 -23.87
CA SER A 227 -19.80 -8.05 -23.83
C SER A 227 -18.60 -8.84 -23.30
N ALA A 228 -17.40 -8.56 -23.82
CA ALA A 228 -16.15 -9.18 -23.35
C ALA A 228 -15.86 -8.85 -21.87
N ALA A 229 -16.05 -7.60 -21.46
CA ALA A 229 -15.88 -7.19 -20.05
C ALA A 229 -16.90 -7.87 -19.12
N ARG A 230 -18.16 -8.03 -19.54
CA ARG A 230 -19.17 -8.79 -18.78
C ARG A 230 -18.85 -10.28 -18.70
N GLN A 231 -18.33 -10.85 -19.79
CA GLN A 231 -17.90 -12.24 -19.84
C GLN A 231 -16.73 -12.51 -18.89
N VAL A 232 -15.75 -11.60 -18.82
CA VAL A 232 -14.63 -11.67 -17.86
C VAL A 232 -15.12 -11.57 -16.41
N LEU A 233 -16.13 -10.74 -16.15
CA LEU A 233 -16.76 -10.63 -14.83
C LEU A 233 -17.74 -11.80 -14.53
N GLY A 234 -18.03 -12.66 -15.50
CA GLY A 234 -18.94 -13.81 -15.37
C GLY A 234 -20.41 -13.44 -15.16
N VAL A 235 -20.84 -12.28 -15.65
CA VAL A 235 -22.22 -11.75 -15.49
C VAL A 235 -22.96 -11.82 -16.82
N SER A 236 -24.29 -12.00 -16.75
CA SER A 236 -25.16 -12.01 -17.94
C SER A 236 -25.13 -10.68 -18.69
N GLU A 237 -25.38 -10.69 -20.00
CA GLU A 237 -25.47 -9.48 -20.84
C GLU A 237 -26.53 -8.49 -20.33
N ASP A 238 -27.60 -9.00 -19.71
CA ASP A 238 -28.70 -8.22 -19.15
C ASP A 238 -28.50 -7.81 -17.66
N ALA A 239 -27.32 -8.07 -17.09
CA ALA A 239 -27.06 -7.86 -15.67
C ALA A 239 -27.09 -6.36 -15.30
N GLY A 240 -27.84 -6.04 -14.25
CA GLY A 240 -27.97 -4.67 -13.76
C GLY A 240 -26.68 -4.15 -13.12
N ILE A 241 -26.53 -2.81 -13.04
CA ILE A 241 -25.33 -2.13 -12.48
C ILE A 241 -24.95 -2.66 -11.08
N GLY A 242 -25.93 -3.03 -10.26
CA GLY A 242 -25.69 -3.62 -8.93
C GLY A 242 -25.00 -4.99 -8.98
N GLU A 243 -25.32 -5.82 -9.97
CA GLU A 243 -24.73 -7.15 -10.16
C GLU A 243 -23.30 -7.05 -10.69
N ILE A 244 -23.04 -6.11 -11.60
CA ILE A 244 -21.70 -5.80 -12.13
C ILE A 244 -20.79 -5.34 -10.99
N ARG A 245 -21.26 -4.43 -10.12
CA ARG A 245 -20.50 -3.95 -8.96
C ARG A 245 -20.18 -5.07 -7.96
N SER A 246 -21.12 -5.98 -7.76
CA SER A 246 -20.96 -7.13 -6.87
C SER A 246 -20.04 -8.21 -7.46
N ALA A 247 -20.08 -8.43 -8.78
CA ALA A 247 -19.15 -9.30 -9.51
C ALA A 247 -17.72 -8.75 -9.47
N TYR A 248 -17.53 -7.45 -9.76
CA TYR A 248 -16.24 -6.77 -9.63
C TYR A 248 -15.66 -6.90 -8.21
N LYS A 249 -16.48 -6.61 -7.18
CA LYS A 249 -16.05 -6.74 -5.78
C LYS A 249 -15.67 -8.18 -5.40
N ARG A 250 -16.37 -9.19 -5.93
CA ARG A 250 -16.04 -10.61 -5.73
C ARG A 250 -14.75 -11.02 -6.45
N LEU A 251 -14.49 -10.46 -7.63
CA LEU A 251 -13.27 -10.74 -8.39
C LEU A 251 -12.03 -10.15 -7.70
N MET A 252 -12.14 -8.94 -7.17
CA MET A 252 -11.12 -8.34 -6.30
C MET A 252 -10.87 -9.16 -5.03
N LEU A 253 -11.93 -9.71 -4.42
CA LEU A 253 -11.81 -10.55 -3.23
C LEU A 253 -11.16 -11.92 -3.50
N LYS A 254 -11.36 -12.50 -4.68
CA LYS A 254 -10.78 -13.80 -5.08
C LYS A 254 -9.34 -13.71 -5.54
N HIS A 255 -8.95 -12.57 -6.09
CA HIS A 255 -7.59 -12.31 -6.57
C HIS A 255 -6.79 -11.42 -5.63
N HIS A 256 -7.16 -11.36 -4.34
CA HIS A 256 -6.27 -10.80 -3.33
C HIS A 256 -4.95 -11.58 -3.37
N PRO A 257 -3.82 -10.92 -3.69
CA PRO A 257 -2.52 -11.54 -3.56
C PRO A 257 -2.18 -11.55 -2.06
N ASP A 258 -2.05 -12.75 -1.48
CA ASP A 258 -1.07 -12.93 -0.39
C ASP A 258 0.34 -12.77 -0.97
#